data_AF-S4RS14-F1
#
_entry.id   AF-S4RS14-F1
#
_cell.length_a   1.000
_cell.length_b   1.000
_cell.length_c   1.000
_cell.angle_alpha   90.00
_cell.angle_beta   90.00
_cell.angle_gamma   90.00
#
_symmetry.space_group_name_H-M   'P 1'
#
loop_
_entity.id
_entity.type
_entity.pdbx_description
1 polymer ?
#
loop_
_entity_poly.entity_id
_entity_poly.type
_entity_poly.pdbx_seq_one_letter_code
_entity_poly.pdbx_strand_id
1 'polypeptide(L)'
;ERQVDFANKYVGGGVLGNGLVQEEIRFIINPELIVSRLFTEVLGPSECLIVTGTERFSNYTGYGDTFRCNGPHVDDTPRDSWMRRQTEIVAIDAIHFYGYVEQFEQQKLEREVNKAFCGFSCPDAAVSLPPVATGNWGCGAFGGDKRLKALLQMLAASEAGRDIAYFTFGDRNLEDDFRNIHGFLQNQDRTVGRVH
;
A
#
# COMPACT_ATOMS: atom_id res chain seq x y z
N GLU A 1 -10.37 -7.09 2.63
CA GLU A 1 -8.93 -6.92 2.30
C GLU A 1 -8.39 -5.74 3.09
N ARG A 2 -7.07 -5.70 3.33
CA ARG A 2 -6.37 -4.51 3.84
C ARG A 2 -5.84 -3.72 2.66
N GLN A 3 -6.23 -2.46 2.52
CA GLN A 3 -5.91 -1.64 1.36
C GLN A 3 -4.68 -0.78 1.66
N VAL A 4 -3.67 -0.84 0.81
CA VAL A 4 -2.43 -0.07 1.00
C VAL A 4 -2.58 1.34 0.45
N ASP A 5 -2.27 2.31 1.29
CA ASP A 5 -2.04 3.70 0.94
C ASP A 5 -0.53 3.91 0.70
N PHE A 6 -0.16 4.35 -0.50
CA PHE A 6 1.23 4.58 -0.91
C PHE A 6 1.71 5.92 -0.36
N ALA A 7 1.82 5.95 0.96
CA ALA A 7 1.87 7.17 1.73
C ALA A 7 3.19 7.94 1.60
N ASN A 8 3.13 9.23 1.90
CA ASN A 8 4.25 9.99 2.40
C ASN A 8 4.43 9.70 3.90
N LYS A 9 5.67 9.81 4.43
CA LYS A 9 5.91 9.71 5.88
C LYS A 9 5.12 10.75 6.69
N TYR A 10 4.80 11.89 6.08
CA TYR A 10 3.75 12.79 6.56
C TYR A 10 2.43 12.38 5.93
N VAL A 11 1.65 11.56 6.65
CA VAL A 11 0.42 10.93 6.17
C VAL A 11 -0.52 11.92 5.47
N GLY A 12 -1.12 11.49 4.36
CA GLY A 12 -1.94 12.31 3.47
C GLY A 12 -1.12 13.23 2.56
N GLY A 13 0.21 13.15 2.58
CA GLY A 13 1.11 13.82 1.66
C GLY A 13 0.75 15.28 1.40
N GLY A 14 0.50 15.58 0.13
CA GLY A 14 0.14 16.90 -0.38
C GLY A 14 -1.37 17.16 -0.48
N VAL A 15 -2.24 16.43 0.24
CA VAL A 15 -3.72 16.53 0.07
C VAL A 15 -4.27 17.93 0.36
N LEU A 16 -3.60 18.72 1.20
CA LEU A 16 -3.95 20.13 1.48
C LEU A 16 -3.14 21.13 0.64
N GLY A 17 -2.35 20.62 -0.32
CA GLY A 17 -1.51 21.39 -1.23
C GLY A 17 -1.79 20.99 -2.68
N ASN A 18 -0.73 20.66 -3.42
CA ASN A 18 -0.80 20.34 -4.86
C ASN A 18 -0.67 18.84 -5.17
N GLY A 19 -0.67 17.97 -4.15
CA GLY A 19 -0.56 16.53 -4.35
C GLY A 19 -1.85 15.95 -4.94
N LEU A 20 -1.74 15.09 -5.95
CA LEU A 20 -2.90 14.47 -6.60
C LEU A 20 -2.57 13.10 -7.20
N VAL A 21 -1.79 12.30 -6.48
CA VAL A 21 -1.46 10.92 -6.84
C VAL A 21 -2.24 9.95 -5.95
N GLN A 22 -1.80 8.71 -5.79
CA GLN A 22 -2.59 7.65 -5.14
C GLN A 22 -3.04 8.01 -3.72
N GLU A 23 -2.14 8.51 -2.86
CA GLU A 23 -2.44 8.89 -1.48
C GLU A 23 -3.44 10.04 -1.42
N GLU A 24 -3.18 11.16 -2.10
CA GLU A 24 -4.06 12.32 -2.02
C GLU A 24 -5.43 12.05 -2.63
N ILE A 25 -5.50 11.29 -3.74
CA ILE A 25 -6.79 10.88 -4.31
C ILE A 25 -7.58 10.06 -3.29
N ARG A 26 -6.95 9.12 -2.57
CA ARG A 26 -7.64 8.32 -1.56
C ARG A 26 -8.16 9.19 -0.42
N PHE A 27 -7.36 10.14 0.05
CA PHE A 27 -7.76 11.10 1.08
C PHE A 27 -8.88 12.04 0.61
N ILE A 28 -8.95 12.39 -0.68
CA ILE A 28 -10.04 13.21 -1.23
C ILE A 28 -11.36 12.43 -1.30
N ILE A 29 -11.34 11.17 -1.75
CA ILE A 29 -12.57 10.37 -1.86
C ILE A 29 -13.04 9.78 -0.52
N ASN A 30 -12.13 9.63 0.45
CA ASN A 30 -12.38 9.24 1.84
C ASN A 30 -11.88 10.36 2.79
N PRO A 31 -12.51 11.55 2.82
CA PRO A 31 -12.03 12.75 3.53
C PRO A 31 -11.83 12.59 5.02
N GLU A 32 -12.46 11.59 5.65
CA GLU A 32 -12.22 11.24 7.06
C GLU A 32 -10.76 10.87 7.33
N LEU A 33 -10.00 10.42 6.31
CA LEU A 33 -8.56 10.19 6.43
C LEU A 33 -7.76 11.46 6.73
N ILE A 34 -8.23 12.63 6.29
CA ILE A 34 -7.53 13.90 6.45
C ILE A 34 -7.35 14.26 7.92
N VAL A 35 -8.30 13.86 8.78
CA VAL A 35 -8.21 14.14 10.23
C VAL A 35 -7.00 13.49 10.88
N SER A 36 -6.46 12.40 10.31
CA SER A 36 -5.26 11.74 10.82
C SER A 36 -4.06 12.69 10.90
N ARG A 37 -3.98 13.66 9.99
CA ARG A 37 -2.92 14.70 9.96
C ARG A 37 -2.90 15.59 11.20
N LEU A 38 -4.02 15.68 11.93
CA LEU A 38 -4.12 16.52 13.12
C LEU A 38 -3.33 15.95 14.29
N PHE A 39 -3.22 14.62 14.38
CA PHE A 39 -2.71 13.93 15.56
C PHE A 39 -1.71 12.80 15.27
N THR A 40 -1.34 12.59 14.01
CA THR A 40 -0.32 11.60 13.62
C THR A 40 0.99 12.32 13.35
N GLU A 41 2.03 12.01 14.12
CA GLU A 41 3.39 12.49 13.86
C GLU A 41 3.96 11.84 12.58
N VAL A 42 5.09 12.36 12.08
CA VAL A 42 5.81 11.76 10.96
C VAL A 42 6.15 10.29 11.25
N LEU A 43 5.85 9.39 10.32
CA LEU A 43 6.10 7.97 10.50
C LEU A 43 7.62 7.68 10.51
N GLY A 44 8.07 6.98 11.55
CA GLY A 44 9.39 6.37 11.64
C GLY A 44 9.54 5.12 10.74
N PRO A 45 10.75 4.58 10.59
CA PRO A 45 11.03 3.48 9.65
C PRO A 45 10.31 2.15 10.02
N SER A 46 9.90 1.99 11.27
CA SER A 46 9.20 0.80 11.78
C SER A 46 7.75 1.07 12.19
N GLU A 47 7.15 2.13 11.66
CA GLU A 47 5.79 2.56 12.02
C GLU A 47 4.87 2.56 10.80
N CYS A 48 3.58 2.37 11.01
CA CYS A 48 2.54 2.55 10.01
C CYS A 48 1.31 3.16 10.67
N LEU A 49 0.40 3.72 9.88
CA LEU A 49 -0.92 4.12 10.37
C LEU A 49 -1.99 3.21 9.77
N ILE A 50 -2.80 2.61 10.64
CA ILE A 50 -3.97 1.82 10.23
C ILE A 50 -5.23 2.63 10.55
N VAL A 51 -6.08 2.85 9.55
CA VAL A 51 -7.38 3.51 9.70
C VAL A 51 -8.47 2.53 9.27
N THR A 52 -9.41 2.25 10.17
CA THR A 52 -10.57 1.38 9.90
C THR A 52 -11.86 2.18 10.01
N GLY A 53 -12.74 2.03 9.03
CA GLY A 53 -14.08 2.58 9.10
C GLY A 53 -14.38 3.77 8.21
N THR A 54 -13.42 4.21 7.39
CA THR A 54 -13.62 5.38 6.55
C THR A 54 -14.62 5.11 5.43
N GLU A 55 -15.49 6.08 5.20
CA GLU A 55 -16.51 6.03 4.15
C GLU A 55 -16.02 6.73 2.88
N ARG A 56 -16.35 6.16 1.72
CA ARG A 56 -16.08 6.80 0.42
C ARG A 56 -17.27 7.68 0.03
N PHE A 57 -16.99 8.96 -0.22
CA PHE A 57 -18.04 9.95 -0.54
C PHE A 57 -18.08 10.34 -2.02
N SER A 58 -16.98 10.14 -2.76
CA SER A 58 -16.86 10.63 -4.14
C SER A 58 -16.36 9.57 -5.12
N ASN A 59 -16.96 9.57 -6.32
CA ASN A 59 -16.42 8.89 -7.48
C ASN A 59 -15.39 9.79 -8.20
N TYR A 60 -14.47 9.20 -8.95
CA TYR A 60 -13.49 9.97 -9.71
C TYR A 60 -13.08 9.25 -11.01
N THR A 61 -12.46 9.99 -11.91
CA THR A 61 -11.75 9.50 -13.09
C THR A 61 -10.39 10.19 -13.19
N GLY A 62 -9.48 9.61 -13.99
CA GLY A 62 -8.14 10.15 -14.18
C GLY A 62 -7.21 9.98 -12.98
N TYR A 63 -6.01 10.53 -13.10
CA TYR A 63 -4.93 10.47 -12.12
C TYR A 63 -3.96 11.65 -12.34
N GLY A 64 -3.39 12.22 -11.28
CA GLY A 64 -2.58 13.44 -11.39
C GLY A 64 -3.36 14.56 -12.07
N ASP A 65 -2.76 15.19 -13.07
CA ASP A 65 -3.34 16.34 -13.80
C ASP A 65 -4.68 16.03 -14.51
N THR A 66 -4.94 14.75 -14.78
CA THR A 66 -6.18 14.30 -15.44
C THR A 66 -7.31 14.00 -14.46
N PHE A 67 -7.07 14.07 -13.15
CA PHE A 67 -8.06 13.77 -12.13
C PHE A 67 -9.32 14.64 -12.28
N ARG A 68 -10.49 14.02 -12.19
CA ARG A 68 -11.79 14.70 -12.16
C ARG A 68 -12.71 14.04 -11.14
N CYS A 69 -13.39 14.85 -10.33
CA CYS A 69 -14.52 14.37 -9.54
C CYS A 69 -15.63 13.89 -10.47
N ASN A 70 -16.18 12.72 -10.20
CA ASN A 70 -17.20 12.05 -11.01
C ASN A 70 -18.50 11.84 -10.21
N GLY A 71 -18.87 12.83 -9.40
CA GLY A 71 -20.11 12.84 -8.62
C GLY A 71 -20.03 12.06 -7.29
N PRO A 72 -21.13 12.05 -6.53
CA PRO A 72 -21.18 11.38 -5.23
C PRO A 72 -21.08 9.86 -5.37
N HIS A 73 -20.57 9.22 -4.31
CA HIS A 73 -20.54 7.78 -4.13
C HIS A 73 -21.49 7.40 -2.99
N VAL A 74 -22.25 6.32 -3.16
CA VAL A 74 -23.06 5.72 -2.08
C VAL A 74 -22.30 4.49 -1.62
N ASP A 75 -21.69 4.58 -0.43
CA ASP A 75 -20.89 3.49 0.12
C ASP A 75 -21.79 2.45 0.82
N ASP A 76 -21.94 1.31 0.16
CA ASP A 76 -22.69 0.15 0.62
C ASP A 76 -21.83 -0.85 1.40
N THR A 77 -20.55 -0.53 1.67
CA THR A 77 -19.66 -1.38 2.47
C THR A 77 -20.31 -1.67 3.83
N PRO A 78 -20.46 -2.95 4.23
CA PRO A 78 -21.08 -3.31 5.49
C PRO A 78 -20.37 -2.67 6.69
N ARG A 79 -21.09 -2.57 7.82
CA ARG A 79 -20.53 -2.12 9.09
C ARG A 79 -20.23 -3.29 10.01
N ASP A 80 -19.15 -3.19 10.77
CA ASP A 80 -18.82 -4.15 11.82
C ASP A 80 -19.65 -3.94 13.10
N SER A 81 -19.39 -4.73 14.14
CA SER A 81 -20.08 -4.63 15.43
C SER A 81 -19.81 -3.33 16.18
N TRP A 82 -18.81 -2.54 15.77
CA TRP A 82 -18.48 -1.22 16.30
C TRP A 82 -19.00 -0.09 15.40
N MET A 83 -19.87 -0.42 14.44
CA MET A 83 -20.47 0.51 13.48
C MET A 83 -19.46 1.18 12.53
N ARG A 84 -18.26 0.63 12.39
CA ARG A 84 -17.25 1.10 11.43
C ARG A 84 -17.51 0.43 10.08
N ARG A 85 -17.33 1.15 8.96
CA ARG A 85 -17.30 0.49 7.64
C ARG A 85 -16.21 -0.58 7.62
N GLN A 86 -16.46 -1.70 6.96
CA GLN A 86 -15.48 -2.78 6.78
C GLN A 86 -14.40 -2.43 5.74
N THR A 87 -13.85 -1.23 5.87
CA THR A 87 -12.77 -0.66 5.08
C THR A 87 -11.57 -0.45 5.99
N GLU A 88 -10.50 -1.19 5.76
CA GLU A 88 -9.23 -1.06 6.48
C GLU A 88 -8.16 -0.56 5.52
N ILE A 89 -7.56 0.59 5.84
CA ILE A 89 -6.51 1.23 5.05
C ILE A 89 -5.24 1.27 5.90
N VAL A 90 -4.10 0.92 5.31
CA VAL A 90 -2.79 1.04 5.95
C VAL A 90 -1.89 1.97 5.16
N ALA A 91 -1.40 3.03 5.81
CA ALA A 91 -0.43 3.96 5.27
C ALA A 91 0.98 3.48 5.60
N ILE A 92 1.76 3.20 4.54
CA ILE A 92 3.19 2.87 4.62
C ILE A 92 3.97 3.72 3.63
N ASP A 93 5.02 4.38 4.10
CA ASP A 93 5.84 5.26 3.28
C ASP A 93 7.03 4.52 2.67
N ALA A 94 7.23 4.63 1.35
CA ALA A 94 8.43 4.11 0.67
C ALA A 94 9.61 5.09 0.79
N ILE A 95 10.84 4.60 0.61
CA ILE A 95 12.01 5.46 0.42
C ILE A 95 11.87 6.17 -0.94
N HIS A 96 12.23 7.45 -0.97
CA HIS A 96 12.45 8.18 -2.21
C HIS A 96 13.89 7.93 -2.69
N PHE A 97 14.04 7.26 -3.83
CA PHE A 97 15.32 6.98 -4.47
C PHE A 97 15.65 8.02 -5.53
N TYR A 98 16.86 8.57 -5.48
CA TYR A 98 17.36 9.50 -6.50
C TYR A 98 18.26 8.79 -7.50
N GLY A 99 18.95 7.72 -7.08
CA GLY A 99 19.71 6.82 -7.94
C GLY A 99 19.05 5.45 -8.05
N TYR A 100 18.90 4.93 -9.28
CA TYR A 100 18.27 3.63 -9.52
C TYR A 100 18.95 2.47 -8.79
N VAL A 101 20.28 2.51 -8.61
CA VAL A 101 21.05 1.42 -8.00
C VAL A 101 20.95 1.40 -6.47
N GLU A 102 20.64 2.55 -5.85
CA GLU A 102 20.60 2.71 -4.38
C GLU A 102 19.57 1.77 -3.72
N GLN A 103 18.47 1.49 -4.40
CA GLN A 103 17.41 0.62 -3.87
C GLN A 103 17.82 -0.84 -3.65
N PHE A 104 18.92 -1.28 -4.28
CA PHE A 104 19.45 -2.64 -4.15
C PHE A 104 20.47 -2.77 -3.00
N GLU A 105 20.77 -1.69 -2.29
CA GLU A 105 21.58 -1.76 -1.08
C GLU A 105 20.84 -2.54 0.01
N GLN A 106 21.53 -3.46 0.68
CA GLN A 106 20.95 -4.35 1.70
C GLN A 106 20.11 -3.60 2.74
N GLN A 107 20.61 -2.47 3.26
CA GLN A 107 19.91 -1.67 4.26
C GLN A 107 18.59 -1.07 3.74
N LYS A 108 18.52 -0.76 2.43
CA LYS A 108 17.32 -0.22 1.79
C LYS A 108 16.31 -1.33 1.54
N LEU A 109 16.76 -2.50 1.08
CA LEU A 109 15.93 -3.69 0.93
C LEU A 109 15.27 -4.07 2.26
N GLU A 110 16.07 -4.21 3.33
CA GLU A 110 15.60 -4.53 4.68
C GLU A 110 14.61 -3.49 5.20
N ARG A 111 14.90 -2.19 5.00
CA ARG A 111 13.99 -1.11 5.39
C ARG A 111 12.62 -1.28 4.73
N GLU A 112 12.58 -1.52 3.42
CA GLU A 112 11.32 -1.61 2.68
C GLU A 112 10.52 -2.87 3.03
N VAL A 113 11.19 -4.02 3.23
CA VAL A 113 10.54 -5.24 3.72
C VAL A 113 9.98 -5.03 5.12
N ASN A 114 10.76 -4.46 6.04
CA ASN A 114 10.32 -4.20 7.42
C ASN A 114 9.14 -3.22 7.49
N LYS A 115 9.14 -2.18 6.63
CA LYS A 115 8.04 -1.22 6.53
C LYS A 115 6.76 -1.89 6.03
N ALA A 116 6.84 -2.68 4.96
CA ALA A 116 5.70 -3.43 4.45
C ALA A 116 5.20 -4.46 5.47
N PHE A 117 6.10 -5.20 6.11
CA PHE A 117 5.77 -6.15 7.17
C PHE A 117 5.08 -5.49 8.36
N CYS A 118 5.57 -4.32 8.81
CA CYS A 118 4.92 -3.52 9.83
C CYS A 118 3.45 -3.23 9.48
N GLY A 119 3.17 -2.80 8.25
CA GLY A 119 1.80 -2.54 7.77
C GLY A 119 0.94 -3.78 7.55
N PHE A 120 1.53 -4.93 7.25
CA PHE A 120 0.81 -6.16 6.92
C PHE A 120 0.57 -7.06 8.13
N SER A 121 1.47 -7.02 9.11
CA SER A 121 1.37 -7.82 10.33
C SER A 121 0.13 -7.45 11.16
N CYS A 122 -0.34 -8.41 11.94
CA CYS A 122 -1.40 -8.22 12.93
C CYS A 122 -1.20 -9.26 14.04
N PRO A 123 -0.39 -8.96 15.06
CA PRO A 123 0.01 -9.94 16.08
C PRO A 123 -1.15 -10.54 16.87
N ASP A 124 -2.23 -9.77 17.07
CA ASP A 124 -3.38 -10.17 17.89
C ASP A 124 -4.46 -10.92 17.09
N ALA A 125 -4.20 -11.28 15.84
CA ALA A 125 -5.18 -11.94 14.99
C ALA A 125 -5.36 -13.42 15.36
N ALA A 126 -6.53 -13.76 15.88
CA ALA A 126 -6.91 -15.14 16.21
C ALA A 126 -7.38 -15.98 15.00
N VAL A 127 -7.50 -15.37 13.81
CA VAL A 127 -8.12 -15.96 12.61
C VAL A 127 -7.28 -15.62 11.37
N SER A 128 -7.48 -16.37 10.28
CA SER A 128 -6.97 -16.06 8.95
C SER A 128 -7.20 -14.58 8.60
N LEU A 129 -6.10 -13.90 8.27
CA LEU A 129 -6.07 -12.48 7.96
C LEU A 129 -6.57 -12.23 6.53
N PRO A 130 -7.32 -11.13 6.29
CA PRO A 130 -7.73 -10.79 4.93
C PRO A 130 -6.50 -10.47 4.06
N PRO A 131 -6.58 -10.71 2.74
CA PRO A 131 -5.48 -10.41 1.83
C PRO A 131 -5.12 -8.91 1.85
N VAL A 132 -3.88 -8.61 1.49
CA VAL A 132 -3.38 -7.25 1.26
C VAL A 132 -3.67 -6.85 -0.18
N ALA A 133 -4.47 -5.81 -0.38
CA ALA A 133 -4.69 -5.17 -1.68
C ALA A 133 -3.69 -4.03 -1.86
N THR A 134 -2.75 -4.20 -2.80
CA THR A 134 -1.62 -3.28 -3.03
C THR A 134 -1.25 -3.17 -4.51
N GLY A 135 -0.15 -2.52 -4.83
CA GLY A 135 0.36 -2.37 -6.20
C GLY A 135 1.75 -1.77 -6.21
N ASN A 136 2.00 -0.86 -7.15
CA ASN A 136 3.30 -0.25 -7.43
C ASN A 136 3.75 0.79 -6.37
N TRP A 137 3.82 0.35 -5.11
CA TRP A 137 4.18 1.14 -3.94
C TRP A 137 5.59 1.75 -4.07
N GLY A 138 5.64 3.10 -4.08
CA GLY A 138 6.90 3.84 -4.19
C GLY A 138 7.53 3.87 -5.59
N CYS A 139 6.85 3.38 -6.63
CA CYS A 139 7.44 3.28 -7.97
C CYS A 139 7.17 4.48 -8.90
N GLY A 140 6.28 5.39 -8.49
CA GLY A 140 5.97 6.61 -9.24
C GLY A 140 6.93 7.73 -8.89
N ALA A 141 6.42 8.74 -8.17
CA ALA A 141 7.19 9.91 -7.75
C ALA A 141 8.43 9.58 -6.88
N PHE A 142 8.53 8.36 -6.33
CA PHE A 142 9.60 7.96 -5.40
C PHE A 142 10.69 7.11 -6.07
N GLY A 143 10.57 6.81 -7.37
CA GLY A 143 11.66 6.23 -8.17
C GLY A 143 11.97 4.74 -7.94
N GLY A 144 11.16 4.00 -7.17
CA GLY A 144 11.37 2.57 -6.95
C GLY A 144 11.10 1.71 -8.18
N ASP A 145 11.82 0.59 -8.31
CA ASP A 145 11.57 -0.42 -9.34
C ASP A 145 10.32 -1.26 -9.00
N LYS A 146 9.43 -1.41 -9.98
CA LYS A 146 8.15 -2.12 -9.79
C LYS A 146 8.33 -3.60 -9.49
N ARG A 147 9.30 -4.28 -10.12
CA ARG A 147 9.51 -5.73 -9.94
C ARG A 147 10.11 -6.01 -8.58
N LEU A 148 11.11 -5.21 -8.18
CA LEU A 148 11.69 -5.26 -6.85
C LEU A 148 10.62 -5.01 -5.79
N LYS A 149 9.87 -3.91 -5.88
CA LYS A 149 8.83 -3.56 -4.91
C LYS A 149 7.72 -4.60 -4.81
N ALA A 150 7.35 -5.24 -5.92
CA ALA A 150 6.40 -6.34 -5.90
C ALA A 150 6.96 -7.54 -5.11
N LEU A 151 8.21 -7.93 -5.36
CA LEU A 151 8.86 -9.03 -4.65
C LEU A 151 9.01 -8.73 -3.14
N LEU A 152 9.45 -7.53 -2.76
CA LEU A 152 9.60 -7.15 -1.34
C LEU A 152 8.26 -7.18 -0.60
N GLN A 153 7.17 -6.76 -1.25
CA GLN A 153 5.83 -6.84 -0.68
C GLN A 153 5.35 -8.30 -0.56
N MET A 154 5.66 -9.19 -1.50
CA MET A 154 5.37 -10.63 -1.38
C MET A 154 6.09 -11.24 -0.19
N LEU A 155 7.38 -10.93 0.01
CA LEU A 155 8.15 -11.43 1.15
C LEU A 155 7.53 -10.97 2.46
N ALA A 156 7.22 -9.67 2.57
CA ALA A 156 6.58 -9.10 3.75
C ALA A 156 5.19 -9.71 4.02
N ALA A 157 4.37 -9.91 2.97
CA ALA A 157 3.05 -10.50 3.11
C ALA A 157 3.13 -11.98 3.51
N SER A 158 4.06 -12.73 2.92
CA SER A 158 4.31 -14.14 3.26
C SER A 158 4.75 -14.29 4.71
N GLU A 159 5.68 -13.45 5.17
CA GLU A 159 6.12 -13.43 6.57
C GLU A 159 4.98 -13.02 7.52
N ALA A 160 4.11 -12.11 7.09
CA ALA A 160 2.92 -11.70 7.85
C ALA A 160 1.76 -12.73 7.80
N GLY A 161 1.91 -13.84 7.10
CA GLY A 161 0.86 -14.85 6.93
C GLY A 161 -0.37 -14.34 6.18
N ARG A 162 -0.17 -13.46 5.17
CA ARG A 162 -1.23 -12.86 4.36
C ARG A 162 -1.04 -13.13 2.87
N ASP A 163 -2.15 -13.41 2.20
CA ASP A 163 -2.21 -13.39 0.74
C ASP A 163 -2.09 -11.96 0.20
N ILE A 164 -1.67 -11.81 -1.06
CA ILE A 164 -1.50 -10.53 -1.74
C ILE A 164 -2.38 -10.45 -3.00
N ALA A 165 -3.15 -9.37 -3.12
CA ALA A 165 -3.83 -8.95 -4.34
C ALA A 165 -3.07 -7.75 -4.92
N TYR A 166 -2.30 -7.98 -5.99
CA TYR A 166 -1.42 -6.97 -6.58
C TYR A 166 -2.04 -6.35 -7.84
N PHE A 167 -2.25 -5.03 -7.82
CA PHE A 167 -2.80 -4.27 -8.94
C PHE A 167 -1.67 -3.56 -9.71
N THR A 168 -1.45 -3.97 -10.97
CA THR A 168 -0.37 -3.43 -11.83
C THR A 168 -0.73 -2.12 -12.54
N PHE A 169 -1.97 -1.64 -12.37
CA PHE A 169 -2.51 -0.45 -13.02
C PHE A 169 -2.46 -0.52 -14.57
N GLY A 170 -2.80 -1.69 -15.13
CA GLY A 170 -2.89 -1.92 -16.58
C GLY A 170 -1.58 -2.36 -17.24
N ASP A 171 -0.49 -2.49 -16.48
CA ASP A 171 0.80 -2.99 -16.95
C ASP A 171 0.77 -4.53 -17.05
N ARG A 172 0.42 -5.04 -18.23
CA ARG A 172 0.32 -6.49 -18.49
C ARG A 172 1.66 -7.21 -18.47
N ASN A 173 2.72 -6.54 -18.90
CA ASN A 173 4.06 -7.14 -18.87
C ASN A 173 4.51 -7.36 -17.42
N LEU A 174 4.25 -6.39 -16.54
CA LEU A 174 4.50 -6.56 -15.11
C LEU A 174 3.65 -7.66 -14.49
N GLU A 175 2.38 -7.79 -14.91
CA GLU A 175 1.50 -8.87 -14.45
C GLU A 175 2.06 -10.25 -14.80
N ASP A 176 2.49 -10.43 -16.05
CA ASP A 176 3.08 -11.69 -16.52
C ASP A 176 4.40 -11.99 -15.81
N ASP A 177 5.29 -11.00 -15.66
CA ASP A 177 6.54 -11.15 -14.91
C ASP A 177 6.29 -11.57 -13.46
N PHE A 178 5.28 -10.97 -12.82
CA PHE A 178 4.91 -11.28 -11.44
C PHE A 178 4.35 -12.69 -11.30
N ARG A 179 3.48 -13.11 -12.24
CA ARG A 179 2.94 -14.47 -12.27
C ARG A 179 4.06 -15.50 -12.48
N ASN A 180 4.99 -15.21 -13.38
CA ASN A 180 6.12 -16.09 -13.68
C ASN A 180 7.07 -16.24 -12.49
N ILE A 181 7.46 -15.14 -11.84
CA ILE A 181 8.38 -15.22 -10.69
C ILE A 181 7.72 -15.90 -9.49
N HIS A 182 6.45 -15.58 -9.20
CA HIS A 182 5.71 -16.24 -8.13
C HIS A 182 5.59 -17.74 -8.37
N GLY A 183 5.17 -18.16 -9.57
CA GLY A 183 5.09 -19.57 -9.94
C GLY A 183 6.44 -20.28 -9.87
N PHE A 184 7.52 -19.63 -10.31
CA PHE A 184 8.87 -20.17 -10.18
C PHE A 184 9.27 -20.38 -8.70
N LEU A 185 9.05 -19.39 -7.84
CA LEU A 185 9.40 -19.48 -6.42
C LEU A 185 8.61 -20.57 -5.69
N GLN A 186 7.30 -20.68 -5.97
CA GLN A 186 6.45 -21.74 -5.42
C GLN A 186 6.89 -23.13 -5.89
N ASN A 187 7.15 -23.31 -7.19
CA ASN A 187 7.60 -24.60 -7.75
C ASN A 187 8.97 -25.05 -7.23
N GLN A 188 9.75 -24.14 -6.65
CA GLN A 188 11.08 -24.40 -6.12
C GLN A 188 11.10 -24.48 -4.58
N ASP A 189 9.93 -24.46 -3.93
CA ASP A 189 9.75 -24.47 -2.46
C ASP A 189 10.69 -23.46 -1.76
N ARG A 190 10.81 -22.24 -2.33
CA ARG A 190 11.71 -21.21 -1.80
C ARG A 190 11.05 -20.50 -0.63
N THR A 191 11.76 -20.50 0.50
CA THR A 191 11.36 -19.75 1.71
C THR A 191 11.69 -18.26 1.56
N VAL A 192 11.06 -17.42 2.38
CA VAL A 192 11.33 -15.96 2.44
C VAL A 192 12.84 -15.69 2.57
N GLY A 193 13.51 -16.34 3.52
CA GLY A 193 14.96 -16.17 3.74
C GLY A 193 15.89 -16.76 2.67
N ARG A 194 15.38 -17.50 1.67
CA ARG A 194 16.16 -17.93 0.49
C ARG A 194 16.03 -16.97 -0.68
N VAL A 195 15.00 -16.13 -0.67
CA VAL A 195 14.74 -15.12 -1.70
C VAL A 195 15.34 -13.76 -1.31
N HIS A 196 15.32 -13.45 -0.01
CA HIS A 196 16.08 -12.35 0.58
C HIS A 196 17.58 -12.66 0.58
#